data_AF-R7YLE4-F1
#
_entry.id   AF-R7YLE4-F1
#
_cell.length_a   1.000
_cell.length_b   1.000
_cell.length_c   1.000
_cell.angle_alpha   90.00
_cell.angle_beta   90.00
_cell.angle_gamma   90.00
#
_symmetry.space_group_name_H-M   'P 1'
#
loop_
_entity.id
_entity.type
_entity.pdbx_description
1 polymer ?
#
loop_
_entity_poly.entity_id
_entity_poly.type
_entity_poly.pdbx_seq_one_letter_code
_entity_poly.pdbx_strand_id
1 'polypeptide(L)'
;MSFEADLAKELGPEPDYSGMTEEWIKSWKGMQLITEVNFRLSKSPVAFQQNQDLMERFFWDEGSVKEYQNGLRHIFTGQPELRAKFATFLEAPIETPAQQEEAKARLCEIVGIAGQMRRKQEFVSNMETKFFQAIKVPKLRIDSFRNVMVMSLIDRDRHASGT
;
A
#
# COMPACT_ATOMS: atom_id res chain seq x y z
N MET A 1 22.21 0.44 18.22
CA MET A 1 20.74 0.29 18.27
C MET A 1 20.38 -1.00 17.57
N SER A 2 19.36 -1.72 18.06
CA SER A 2 18.84 -2.91 17.37
C SER A 2 17.86 -2.48 16.28
N PHE A 3 17.75 -3.28 15.22
CA PHE A 3 16.81 -3.04 14.13
C PHE A 3 15.36 -2.85 14.63
N GLU A 4 14.95 -3.63 15.62
CA GLU A 4 13.61 -3.53 16.22
C GLU A 4 13.39 -2.21 16.99
N ALA A 5 14.45 -1.62 17.56
CA ALA A 5 14.34 -0.30 18.20
C ALA A 5 14.17 0.83 17.17
N ASP A 6 14.84 0.72 16.02
CA ASP A 6 14.68 1.67 14.91
C ASP A 6 13.30 1.53 14.27
N LEU A 7 12.80 0.30 14.10
CA LEU A 7 11.45 0.04 13.61
C LEU A 7 10.38 0.59 14.57
N ALA A 8 10.51 0.36 15.88
CA ALA A 8 9.57 0.91 16.87
C ALA A 8 9.55 2.44 16.86
N LYS A 9 10.70 3.08 16.65
CA LYS A 9 10.79 4.53 16.48
C LYS A 9 10.07 5.00 15.22
N GLU A 10 10.19 4.28 14.11
CA GLU A 10 9.55 4.60 12.84
C GLU A 10 8.02 4.43 12.91
N LEU A 11 7.53 3.38 13.57
CA LEU A 11 6.10 3.11 13.73
C LEU A 11 5.39 4.11 14.66
N GLY A 12 6.16 4.80 15.51
CA GLY A 12 5.64 5.71 16.52
C GLY A 12 4.83 4.99 17.62
N PRO A 13 4.35 5.74 18.62
CA PRO A 13 3.48 5.19 19.65
C PRO A 13 2.10 4.85 19.07
N GLU A 14 1.45 3.84 19.66
CA GLU A 14 0.05 3.55 19.39
C GLU A 14 -0.83 4.71 19.89
N PRO A 15 -1.77 5.26 19.08
CA PRO A 15 -2.63 6.34 19.51
C PRO A 15 -3.69 5.83 20.49
N ASP A 16 -4.22 6.73 21.31
CA ASP A 16 -5.43 6.45 22.08
C ASP A 16 -6.62 6.33 21.12
N TYR A 17 -7.19 5.13 21.01
CA TYR A 17 -8.32 4.85 20.14
C TYR A 17 -9.68 5.24 20.73
N SER A 18 -9.70 5.75 21.96
CA SER A 18 -10.94 6.18 22.62
C SER A 18 -11.61 7.30 21.81
N GLY A 19 -12.77 7.01 21.22
CA GLY A 19 -13.52 7.94 20.39
C GLY A 19 -13.19 7.91 18.89
N MET A 20 -12.35 6.97 18.43
CA MET A 20 -12.09 6.74 17.00
C MET A 20 -13.07 5.73 16.41
N THR A 21 -13.39 5.88 15.12
CA THR A 21 -14.19 4.88 14.39
C THR A 21 -13.36 3.66 14.03
N GLU A 22 -14.01 2.51 13.84
CA GLU A 22 -13.32 1.29 13.40
C GLU A 22 -12.56 1.48 12.08
N GLU A 23 -13.10 2.28 11.16
CA GLU A 23 -12.46 2.60 9.88
C GLU A 23 -11.15 3.36 10.06
N TRP A 24 -11.12 4.32 10.99
CA TRP A 24 -9.91 5.07 11.30
C TRP A 24 -8.85 4.18 11.96
N ILE A 25 -9.27 3.32 12.89
CA ILE A 25 -8.40 2.34 13.55
C ILE A 25 -7.80 1.37 12.52
N LYS A 26 -8.61 0.87 11.58
CA LYS A 26 -8.17 -0.01 10.49
C LYS A 26 -7.16 0.69 9.58
N SER A 27 -7.44 1.94 9.21
CA SER A 27 -6.55 2.75 8.36
C SER A 27 -5.19 2.99 9.04
N TRP A 28 -5.19 3.30 10.34
CA TRP A 28 -3.96 3.45 11.13
C TRP A 28 -3.11 2.18 11.16
N LYS A 29 -3.75 1.03 11.45
CA LYS A 29 -3.08 -0.27 11.46
C LYS A 29 -2.51 -0.64 10.08
N GLY A 30 -3.25 -0.32 9.01
CA GLY A 30 -2.77 -0.45 7.64
C GLY A 30 -1.52 0.38 7.37
N MET A 31 -1.52 1.66 7.77
CA MET A 31 -0.35 2.53 7.64
C MET A 31 0.85 1.99 8.41
N GLN A 32 0.68 1.54 9.66
CA GLN A 32 1.76 0.92 10.43
C GLN A 32 2.32 -0.32 9.73
N LEU A 33 1.47 -1.17 9.16
CA LEU A 33 1.91 -2.34 8.40
C LEU A 33 2.72 -1.95 7.16
N ILE A 34 2.27 -0.96 6.38
CA ILE A 34 2.97 -0.48 5.18
C ILE A 34 4.33 0.11 5.59
N THR A 35 4.39 0.91 6.66
CA THR A 35 5.64 1.44 7.21
C THR A 35 6.60 0.33 7.60
N GLU A 36 6.11 -0.71 8.28
CA GLU A 36 6.94 -1.85 8.65
C GLU A 36 7.44 -2.63 7.44
N VAL A 37 6.59 -2.90 6.45
CA VAL A 37 6.99 -3.55 5.19
C VAL A 37 8.10 -2.74 4.53
N ASN A 38 7.90 -1.43 4.37
CA ASN A 38 8.89 -0.53 3.78
C ASN A 38 10.20 -0.52 4.55
N PHE A 39 10.14 -0.48 5.88
CA PHE A 39 11.31 -0.48 6.74
C PHE A 39 12.09 -1.80 6.66
N ARG A 40 11.39 -2.94 6.73
CA ARG A 40 12.00 -4.27 6.60
C ARG A 40 12.62 -4.51 5.22
N LEU A 41 12.00 -3.99 4.17
CA LEU A 41 12.51 -4.09 2.80
C LEU A 41 13.55 -3.01 2.44
N SER A 42 13.70 -1.95 3.24
CA SER A 42 14.62 -0.83 2.95
C SER A 42 16.09 -1.25 2.73
N LYS A 43 16.50 -2.37 3.34
CA LYS A 43 17.84 -2.95 3.18
C LYS A 43 18.04 -3.66 1.84
N SER A 44 16.98 -3.89 1.08
CA SER A 44 16.99 -4.49 -0.25
C SER A 44 16.22 -3.60 -1.23
N PRO A 45 16.91 -2.68 -1.94
CA PRO A 45 16.27 -1.75 -2.87
C PRO A 45 15.43 -2.46 -3.94
N VAL A 46 15.89 -3.64 -4.39
CA VAL A 46 15.17 -4.46 -5.37
C VAL A 46 13.86 -4.98 -4.79
N ALA A 47 13.87 -5.56 -3.59
CA ALA A 47 12.66 -6.09 -2.96
C ALA A 47 11.68 -4.96 -2.59
N PHE A 48 12.22 -3.81 -2.17
CA PHE A 48 11.43 -2.61 -1.92
C PHE A 48 10.70 -2.13 -3.18
N GLN A 49 11.43 -1.95 -4.30
CA GLN A 49 10.82 -1.53 -5.56
C GLN A 49 9.80 -2.55 -6.07
N GLN A 50 10.12 -3.85 -6.01
CA GLN A 50 9.19 -4.91 -6.40
C GLN A 50 7.90 -4.88 -5.57
N ASN A 51 8.01 -4.59 -4.26
CA ASN A 51 6.83 -4.45 -3.40
C ASN A 51 5.99 -3.22 -3.78
N GLN A 52 6.62 -2.08 -4.07
CA GLN A 52 5.91 -0.87 -4.52
C GLN A 52 5.16 -1.12 -5.83
N ASP A 53 5.84 -1.71 -6.83
CA ASP A 53 5.23 -2.05 -8.13
C ASP A 53 4.05 -3.04 -7.96
N LEU A 54 4.22 -4.04 -7.10
CA LEU A 54 3.20 -5.06 -6.84
C LEU A 54 1.96 -4.47 -6.15
N MET A 55 2.18 -3.61 -5.16
CA MET A 55 1.11 -2.92 -4.44
C MET A 55 0.39 -1.90 -5.31
N GLU A 56 1.10 -1.17 -6.17
CA GLU A 56 0.49 -0.30 -7.17
C GLU A 56 -0.43 -1.11 -8.08
N ARG A 57 0.09 -2.19 -8.67
CA ARG A 57 -0.70 -3.05 -9.56
C ARG A 57 -1.93 -3.62 -8.86
N PHE A 58 -1.78 -4.09 -7.62
CA PHE A 58 -2.93 -4.54 -6.83
C PHE A 58 -3.95 -3.42 -6.63
N PHE A 59 -3.49 -2.23 -6.23
CA PHE A 59 -4.39 -1.11 -5.97
C PHE A 59 -5.23 -0.71 -7.18
N TRP A 60 -4.67 -0.86 -8.39
CA TRP A 60 -5.34 -0.58 -9.65
C TRP A 60 -6.07 -1.77 -10.30
N ASP A 61 -6.15 -2.89 -9.59
CA ASP A 61 -6.72 -4.15 -10.10
C ASP A 61 -6.04 -4.66 -11.39
N GLU A 62 -4.73 -4.47 -11.48
CA GLU A 62 -3.89 -4.82 -12.62
C GLU A 62 -3.13 -6.14 -12.41
N GLY A 63 -3.71 -7.26 -12.82
CA GLY A 63 -3.09 -8.59 -12.72
C GLY A 63 -3.96 -9.58 -11.99
N SER A 64 -3.39 -10.74 -11.68
CA SER A 64 -4.13 -11.79 -10.96
C SER A 64 -3.75 -11.88 -9.48
N VAL A 65 -4.70 -12.33 -8.66
CA VAL A 65 -4.44 -12.60 -7.22
C VAL A 65 -3.28 -13.57 -7.01
N LYS A 66 -3.12 -14.57 -7.91
CA LYS A 66 -1.99 -15.51 -7.87
C LYS A 66 -0.65 -14.82 -8.11
N GLU A 67 -0.59 -13.84 -9.01
CA GLU A 67 0.62 -13.04 -9.23
C GLU A 67 0.99 -12.26 -7.97
N TYR A 68 0.01 -11.66 -7.28
CA TYR A 68 0.25 -10.96 -6.02
C TYR A 68 0.74 -11.91 -4.91
N GLN A 69 0.08 -13.06 -4.72
CA GLN A 69 0.52 -14.06 -3.74
C GLN A 69 1.95 -14.54 -4.03
N ASN A 70 2.27 -14.85 -5.28
CA ASN A 70 3.61 -15.31 -5.66
C ASN A 70 4.67 -14.21 -5.50
N GLY A 71 4.35 -12.97 -5.90
CA GLY A 71 5.23 -11.81 -5.73
C GLY A 71 5.55 -11.56 -4.25
N LEU A 72 4.53 -11.51 -3.39
CA LEU A 72 4.73 -11.31 -1.95
C LEU A 72 5.48 -12.48 -1.30
N ARG A 73 5.21 -13.73 -1.68
CA ARG A 73 6.00 -14.89 -1.20
C ARG A 73 7.48 -14.74 -1.53
N HIS A 74 7.79 -14.30 -2.75
CA HIS A 74 9.16 -14.08 -3.18
C HIS A 74 9.83 -12.94 -2.40
N ILE A 75 9.18 -11.76 -2.36
CA ILE A 75 9.68 -10.56 -1.66
C ILE A 75 9.91 -10.85 -0.17
N PHE A 76 9.03 -11.65 0.47
CA PHE A 76 9.10 -11.95 1.90
C PHE A 76 9.91 -13.21 2.26
N THR A 77 10.67 -13.80 1.33
CA THR A 77 11.43 -15.04 1.56
C THR A 77 12.35 -14.97 2.79
N GLY A 78 12.94 -13.81 3.07
CA GLY A 78 13.79 -13.55 4.24
C GLY A 78 13.13 -12.75 5.37
N GLN A 79 11.80 -12.59 5.35
CA GLN A 79 11.05 -11.73 6.27
C GLN A 79 9.91 -12.54 6.93
N PRO A 80 10.23 -13.45 7.89
CA PRO A 80 9.23 -14.32 8.50
C PRO A 80 8.09 -13.55 9.19
N GLU A 81 8.38 -12.36 9.73
CA GLU A 81 7.39 -11.48 10.35
C GLU A 81 6.36 -10.98 9.33
N LEU A 82 6.81 -10.61 8.12
CA LEU A 82 5.92 -10.21 7.03
C LEU A 82 5.12 -11.40 6.51
N ARG A 83 5.75 -12.57 6.36
CA ARG A 83 5.02 -13.79 5.96
C ARG A 83 3.90 -14.13 6.93
N ALA A 84 4.14 -14.03 8.23
CA ALA A 84 3.12 -14.28 9.25
C ALA A 84 1.94 -13.31 9.14
N LYS A 85 2.20 -12.01 8.96
CA LYS A 85 1.17 -10.97 8.84
C LYS A 85 0.30 -11.13 7.60
N PHE A 86 0.88 -11.63 6.51
CA PHE A 86 0.18 -11.86 5.24
C PHE A 86 -0.27 -13.31 5.05
N ALA A 87 -0.08 -14.22 6.02
CA ALA A 87 -0.28 -15.65 5.85
C ALA A 87 -1.69 -16.01 5.33
N THR A 88 -2.72 -15.38 5.88
CA THR A 88 -4.12 -15.63 5.50
C THR A 88 -4.40 -15.25 4.04
N PHE A 89 -3.71 -14.24 3.50
CA PHE A 89 -3.76 -13.91 2.08
C PHE A 89 -2.86 -14.84 1.26
N LEU A 90 -1.63 -15.09 1.72
CA LEU A 90 -0.64 -15.89 1.01
C LEU A 90 -1.04 -17.36 0.87
N GLU A 91 -1.85 -17.90 1.76
CA GLU A 91 -2.23 -19.32 1.78
C GLU A 91 -3.65 -19.56 1.23
N ALA A 92 -4.40 -18.49 0.94
CA ALA A 92 -5.76 -18.60 0.41
C ALA A 92 -5.78 -19.31 -0.96
N PRO A 93 -6.63 -20.34 -1.16
CA PRO A 93 -6.77 -20.99 -2.45
C PRO A 93 -7.49 -20.10 -3.46
N ILE A 94 -7.00 -20.05 -4.70
CA ILE A 94 -7.54 -19.23 -5.78
C ILE A 94 -7.89 -20.11 -6.98
N GLU A 95 -9.08 -20.70 -6.96
CA GLU A 95 -9.58 -21.59 -8.01
C GLU A 95 -10.83 -21.03 -8.69
N THR A 96 -11.55 -20.14 -8.01
CA THR A 96 -12.81 -19.56 -8.47
C THR A 96 -12.78 -18.03 -8.46
N PRO A 97 -13.64 -17.35 -9.25
CA PRO A 97 -13.80 -15.90 -9.18
C PRO A 97 -14.21 -15.40 -7.78
N ALA A 98 -15.05 -16.15 -7.07
CA ALA A 98 -15.47 -15.79 -5.70
C ALA A 98 -14.28 -15.77 -4.72
N GLN A 99 -13.39 -16.76 -4.82
CA GLN A 99 -12.16 -16.80 -4.02
C GLN A 99 -11.19 -15.67 -4.38
N GLN A 100 -11.14 -15.24 -5.65
CA GLN A 100 -10.34 -14.08 -6.05
C GLN A 100 -10.83 -12.81 -5.38
N GLU A 101 -12.14 -12.54 -5.41
CA GLU A 101 -12.72 -11.36 -4.78
C GLU A 101 -12.56 -11.38 -3.25
N GLU A 102 -12.73 -12.55 -2.61
CA GLU A 102 -12.47 -12.69 -1.17
C GLU A 102 -11.00 -12.42 -0.82
N ALA A 103 -10.06 -12.94 -1.60
CA ALA A 103 -8.64 -12.73 -1.37
C ALA A 103 -8.23 -11.27 -1.59
N LYS A 104 -8.81 -10.59 -2.58
CA LYS A 104 -8.62 -9.14 -2.79
C LYS A 104 -9.14 -8.35 -1.59
N ALA A 105 -10.37 -8.63 -1.15
CA ALA A 105 -10.96 -7.99 0.02
C ALA A 105 -10.11 -8.20 1.28
N ARG A 106 -9.57 -9.41 1.47
CA ARG A 106 -8.68 -9.74 2.58
C ARG A 106 -7.36 -8.98 2.51
N LEU A 107 -6.76 -8.86 1.34
CA LEU A 107 -5.55 -8.04 1.18
C LEU A 107 -5.83 -6.56 1.47
N CYS A 108 -6.97 -6.03 1.01
CA CYS A 108 -7.41 -4.67 1.34
C CYS A 108 -7.56 -4.46 2.85
N GLU A 109 -8.17 -5.41 3.56
CA GLU A 109 -8.31 -5.37 5.01
C GLU A 109 -6.95 -5.38 5.72
N ILE A 110 -6.04 -6.26 5.30
CA ILE A 110 -4.67 -6.36 5.87
C ILE A 110 -3.95 -5.02 5.75
N VAL A 111 -4.01 -4.37 4.59
CA VAL A 111 -3.32 -3.09 4.35
C VAL A 111 -4.13 -1.87 4.76
N GLY A 112 -5.32 -2.07 5.35
CA GLY A 112 -6.17 -1.03 5.91
C GLY A 112 -6.79 -0.08 4.88
N ILE A 113 -7.10 -0.57 3.67
CA ILE A 113 -7.82 0.19 2.63
C ILE A 113 -9.24 -0.36 2.43
N ALA A 114 -10.17 0.52 2.07
CA ALA A 114 -11.58 0.14 1.87
C ALA A 114 -11.82 -0.79 0.66
N GLY A 115 -10.89 -0.83 -0.30
CA GLY A 115 -10.99 -1.66 -1.50
C GLY A 115 -9.97 -1.27 -2.56
N GLN A 116 -9.88 -2.06 -3.63
CA GLN A 116 -9.11 -1.71 -4.84
C GLN A 116 -9.82 -0.61 -5.64
N MET A 117 -9.06 0.23 -6.32
CA MET A 117 -9.57 1.25 -7.22
C MET A 117 -9.60 0.74 -8.66
N ARG A 118 -10.79 0.66 -9.25
CA ARG A 118 -10.98 0.02 -10.56
C ARG A 118 -10.48 0.83 -11.77
N ARG A 119 -10.15 2.12 -11.62
CA ARG A 119 -9.81 3.02 -12.75
C ARG A 119 -8.82 4.13 -12.37
N LYS A 120 -7.56 3.96 -12.79
CA LYS A 120 -6.44 4.91 -12.61
C LYS A 120 -6.74 6.30 -13.20
N GLN A 121 -7.21 6.35 -14.44
CA GLN A 121 -7.49 7.61 -15.14
C GLN A 121 -8.65 8.41 -14.53
N GLU A 122 -9.72 7.74 -14.10
CA GLU A 122 -10.90 8.43 -13.53
C GLU A 122 -10.64 8.96 -12.12
N PHE A 123 -9.82 8.27 -11.33
CA PHE A 123 -9.41 8.77 -10.02
C PHE A 123 -8.48 9.99 -10.14
N VAL A 124 -7.45 9.92 -11.01
CA VAL A 124 -6.55 11.05 -11.27
C VAL A 124 -7.32 12.25 -11.79
N SER A 125 -8.20 12.06 -12.76
CA SER A 125 -9.04 13.13 -13.33
C SER A 125 -10.01 13.73 -12.29
N ASN A 126 -10.66 12.91 -11.46
CA ASN A 126 -11.58 13.43 -10.43
C ASN A 126 -10.88 14.11 -9.26
N MET A 127 -9.73 13.59 -8.80
CA MET A 127 -8.92 14.26 -7.77
C MET A 127 -8.36 15.59 -8.28
N GLU A 128 -7.90 15.63 -9.53
CA GLU A 128 -7.38 16.86 -10.12
C GLU A 128 -8.47 17.92 -10.27
N THR A 129 -9.66 17.50 -10.69
CA THR A 129 -10.77 18.43 -10.92
C THR A 129 -11.39 18.92 -9.62
N LYS A 130 -11.61 18.04 -8.62
CA LYS A 130 -12.38 18.40 -7.41
C LYS A 130 -11.51 18.86 -6.25
N PHE A 131 -10.31 18.31 -6.07
CA PHE A 131 -9.46 18.59 -4.92
C PHE A 131 -8.58 19.84 -5.14
N PHE A 132 -8.00 20.02 -6.33
CA PHE A 132 -7.17 21.20 -6.62
C PHE A 132 -7.98 22.48 -6.92
N GLN A 133 -9.24 22.36 -7.33
CA GLN A 133 -10.12 23.52 -7.47
C GLN A 133 -10.69 23.97 -6.12
N ALA A 134 -10.95 23.04 -5.19
CA ALA A 134 -11.59 23.35 -3.92
C ALA A 134 -10.62 23.89 -2.86
N ILE A 135 -9.32 23.60 -2.96
CA ILE A 135 -8.37 23.94 -1.90
C ILE A 135 -7.20 24.77 -2.46
N LYS A 136 -7.13 26.05 -2.08
CA LYS A 136 -5.95 26.91 -2.25
C LYS A 136 -4.82 26.47 -1.31
N VAL A 137 -4.38 25.21 -1.38
CA VAL A 137 -3.24 24.75 -0.58
C VAL A 137 -1.95 25.20 -1.27
N PRO A 138 -1.00 25.80 -0.55
CA PRO A 138 0.35 25.98 -1.04
C PRO A 138 0.93 24.63 -1.47
N LYS A 139 1.49 24.56 -2.69
CA LYS A 139 2.03 23.35 -3.35
C LYS A 139 2.79 22.38 -2.42
N LEU A 140 3.50 22.89 -1.42
CA LEU A 140 4.35 22.12 -0.51
C LEU A 140 3.64 21.05 0.37
N ARG A 141 2.35 21.18 0.70
CA ARG A 141 1.65 20.15 1.52
C ARG A 141 1.06 19.00 0.70
N ILE A 142 0.94 19.20 -0.61
CA ILE A 142 0.42 18.21 -1.55
C ILE A 142 1.47 17.14 -1.81
N ASP A 143 2.75 17.49 -1.83
CA ASP A 143 3.82 16.52 -2.09
C ASP A 143 3.91 15.45 -0.98
N SER A 144 3.69 15.80 0.29
CA SER A 144 3.68 14.81 1.38
C SER A 144 2.46 13.88 1.35
N PHE A 145 1.27 14.38 0.98
CA PHE A 145 0.05 13.56 0.86
C PHE A 145 0.06 12.73 -0.44
N ARG A 146 0.61 13.27 -1.53
CA ARG A 146 0.96 12.54 -2.75
C ARG A 146 2.03 11.47 -2.48
N ASN A 147 3.00 11.72 -1.60
CA ASN A 147 4.02 10.72 -1.30
C ASN A 147 3.46 9.51 -0.52
N VAL A 148 2.36 9.68 0.21
CA VAL A 148 1.71 8.59 0.96
C VAL A 148 0.64 7.85 0.15
N MET A 149 -0.06 8.53 -0.78
CA MET A 149 -1.17 7.91 -1.55
C MET A 149 -0.91 7.79 -3.07
N VAL A 150 0.10 8.45 -3.63
CA VAL A 150 0.26 8.69 -5.09
C VAL A 150 1.70 8.45 -5.58
N MET A 151 2.68 8.08 -4.75
CA MET A 151 4.09 8.07 -5.20
C MET A 151 4.52 6.98 -6.17
N SER A 152 3.59 6.16 -6.67
CA SER A 152 3.83 5.33 -7.86
C SER A 152 3.26 5.95 -9.16
N LEU A 153 2.51 7.05 -9.08
CA LEU A 153 1.54 7.42 -10.12
C LEU A 153 1.86 8.65 -10.97
N ILE A 154 2.89 9.44 -10.66
CA ILE A 154 3.21 10.67 -11.43
C ILE A 154 4.66 10.74 -11.92
N ASP A 155 5.62 10.05 -11.30
CA ASP A 155 7.02 10.14 -11.74
C ASP A 155 7.36 9.31 -13.01
N ARG A 156 6.48 8.41 -13.46
CA ARG A 156 6.68 7.68 -14.72
C ARG A 156 6.33 8.50 -15.98
N ASP A 157 5.37 9.43 -15.91
CA ASP A 157 4.98 10.24 -17.09
C ASP A 157 5.94 11.41 -17.36
N ARG A 158 6.70 11.84 -16.35
CA ARG A 158 7.69 12.91 -16.51
C ARG A 158 9.00 12.46 -17.16
N HIS A 159 9.34 11.17 -17.07
CA HIS A 159 10.51 10.60 -17.76
C HIS A 159 10.18 9.95 -19.12
N ALA A 160 8.92 9.63 -19.41
CA ALA A 160 8.49 9.15 -20.72
C ALA A 160 8.27 10.27 -21.76
N SER A 161 8.11 11.52 -21.31
CA SER A 161 7.84 12.69 -22.17
C SER A 161 9.08 13.56 -22.43
N GLY A 162 10.28 13.07 -22.11
CA GLY A 162 11.55 13.75 -22.35
C GLY A 162 12.09 13.50 -23.76
N THR A 163 11.44 14.10 -24.76
CA THR A 163 12.03 14.45 -26.07
C THR A 163 11.69 15.89 -26.39
#